data_AF-A0A0S9MUK1-F1
#
_entry.id   AF-A0A0S9MUK1-F1
#
_cell.length_a   1.000
_cell.length_b   1.000
_cell.length_c   1.000
_cell.angle_alpha   90.00
_cell.angle_beta   90.00
_cell.angle_gamma   90.00
#
_symmetry.space_group_name_H-M   'P 1'
#
loop_
_entity.id
_entity.type
_entity.pdbx_description
1 polymer ?
#
loop_
_entity_poly.entity_id
_entity_poly.type
_entity_poly.pdbx_seq_one_letter_code
_entity_poly.pdbx_strand_id
1 'polypeptide(L)'
;MSNQAEEIEEVEDQAEEQVEESEVEQEEVEQTETEETEEPEASESDEVVVSIGDESPSSEDEESAPAPEWVKNLRKERRELLKRVREYEAKEQQQTKAVQAVQVGPKPTLEGADYDAEKFEAQLTAWHDRKRAADEQERKQRDAAEADQKAWNAKLENYSRQKAALKVSDYEDTEAQALEFLTGNQPQILVAGADNAASLIYALGKNPAIAKQLSSITDPVKFAFEAGKLESKVSITTKPRKAAPMPESKVSGSGRLPLSGDKKLAELEARADKTGDRTELVNYRRAQKLKRVA
;
A
#
# COMPACT_ATOMS: atom_id res chain seq x y z
N MET A 1 -45.75 24.26 16.21
CA MET A 1 -44.91 23.19 15.66
C MET A 1 -43.66 23.15 16.51
N SER A 2 -43.73 22.42 17.63
CA SER A 2 -42.75 22.50 18.73
C SER A 2 -42.45 21.12 19.30
N ASN A 3 -42.27 20.11 18.44
CA ASN A 3 -41.89 18.75 18.84
C ASN A 3 -40.71 18.27 17.97
N GLN A 4 -39.53 18.85 18.17
CA GLN A 4 -38.29 18.29 17.61
C GLN A 4 -37.07 18.88 18.34
N ALA A 5 -37.02 18.76 19.67
CA ALA A 5 -35.85 19.15 20.46
C ALA A 5 -35.71 18.35 21.78
N GLU A 6 -36.42 17.24 21.94
CA GLU A 6 -36.50 16.51 23.21
C GLU A 6 -36.22 15.00 23.04
N GLU A 7 -35.55 14.61 21.94
CA GLU A 7 -35.28 13.20 21.59
C GLU A 7 -33.81 13.00 21.17
N ILE A 8 -32.85 13.56 21.93
CA ILE A 8 -31.40 13.25 21.80
C ILE A 8 -30.69 13.21 23.18
N GLU A 9 -31.40 13.10 24.30
CA GLU A 9 -30.79 13.13 25.65
C GLU A 9 -31.10 11.87 26.48
N GLU A 10 -31.21 10.69 25.84
CA GLU A 10 -31.59 9.45 26.53
C GLU A 10 -30.81 8.20 26.08
N VAL A 11 -29.58 8.34 25.56
CA VAL A 11 -28.73 7.18 25.13
C VAL A 11 -27.28 7.27 25.65
N GLU A 12 -27.05 7.93 26.79
CA GLU A 12 -25.71 7.98 27.42
C GLU A 12 -25.66 7.39 28.83
N ASP A 13 -26.65 6.56 29.20
CA ASP A 13 -26.77 5.98 30.56
C ASP A 13 -26.93 4.45 30.55
N GLN A 14 -26.27 3.77 29.62
CA GLN A 14 -26.16 2.29 29.57
C GLN A 14 -24.77 1.84 29.11
N ALA A 15 -23.73 2.14 29.90
CA ALA A 15 -22.43 1.46 29.80
C ALA A 15 -21.61 1.58 31.09
N GLU A 16 -22.24 1.49 32.26
CA GLU A 16 -21.54 1.57 33.54
C GLU A 16 -22.13 0.59 34.58
N GLU A 17 -22.25 -0.70 34.23
CA GLU A 17 -22.54 -1.73 35.25
C GLU A 17 -22.19 -3.14 34.77
N GLN A 18 -20.91 -3.53 34.87
CA GLN A 18 -20.48 -4.92 35.05
C GLN A 18 -18.96 -5.00 35.32
N VAL A 19 -18.59 -4.83 36.58
CA VAL A 19 -17.37 -5.45 37.13
C VAL A 19 -17.81 -6.17 38.39
N GLU A 20 -18.33 -7.38 38.17
CA GLU A 20 -18.75 -8.28 39.24
C GLU A 20 -17.50 -8.98 39.78
N GLU A 21 -17.24 -8.65 41.04
CA GLU A 21 -16.34 -9.25 41.99
C GLU A 21 -16.44 -10.79 41.97
N SER A 22 -15.35 -11.46 41.60
CA SER A 22 -15.16 -12.89 41.85
C SER A 22 -13.74 -13.13 42.36
N GLU A 23 -13.65 -13.06 43.69
CA GLU A 23 -12.95 -14.00 44.57
C GLU A 23 -11.96 -14.95 43.88
N VAL A 24 -10.67 -14.62 43.93
CA VAL A 24 -9.60 -15.59 43.73
C VAL A 24 -8.99 -15.92 45.10
N GLU A 25 -9.33 -17.14 45.48
CA GLU A 25 -8.94 -17.88 46.67
C GLU A 25 -7.42 -17.95 46.82
N GLN A 26 -6.98 -17.81 48.06
CA GLN A 26 -5.59 -17.97 48.50
C GLN A 26 -5.19 -19.42 48.33
N GLU A 27 -4.14 -19.68 47.54
CA GLU A 27 -3.37 -20.92 47.66
C GLU A 27 -1.90 -20.60 47.93
N GLU A 28 -1.58 -20.80 49.20
CA GLU A 28 -0.29 -20.82 49.84
C GLU A 28 0.61 -21.88 49.17
N VAL A 29 1.71 -21.45 48.56
CA VAL A 29 2.78 -22.36 48.12
C VAL A 29 4.04 -22.02 48.89
N GLU A 30 4.13 -22.72 50.01
CA GLU A 30 5.26 -23.16 50.81
C GLU A 30 6.67 -22.86 50.28
N GLN A 31 7.42 -22.18 51.14
CA GLN A 31 8.87 -22.05 51.11
C GLN A 31 9.54 -23.42 51.04
N THR A 32 10.51 -23.58 50.15
CA THR A 32 11.60 -24.55 50.33
C THR A 32 12.93 -23.82 50.21
N GLU A 33 13.49 -23.53 51.39
CA GLU A 33 14.85 -23.11 51.65
C GLU A 33 15.69 -24.37 51.87
N THR A 34 16.67 -24.63 51.00
CA THR A 34 17.86 -25.50 51.16
C THR A 34 18.49 -25.65 49.76
N GLU A 35 19.78 -25.60 49.52
CA GLU A 35 20.95 -25.54 50.38
C GLU A 35 22.11 -25.10 49.48
N GLU A 36 22.95 -24.25 50.04
CA GLU A 36 24.28 -23.88 49.57
C GLU A 36 25.17 -25.14 49.53
N THR A 37 25.76 -25.49 48.38
CA THR A 37 26.90 -26.40 48.35
C THR A 37 27.79 -26.11 47.15
N GLU A 38 28.89 -25.44 47.47
CA GLU A 38 30.27 -25.61 47.02
C GLU A 38 30.57 -26.18 45.63
N GLU A 39 31.44 -25.42 44.94
CA GLU A 39 32.32 -25.81 43.84
C GLU A 39 32.90 -27.22 43.99
N PRO A 40 33.13 -27.87 42.84
CA PRO A 40 34.50 -28.24 42.55
C PRO A 40 34.98 -27.68 41.21
N GLU A 41 36.01 -26.84 41.33
CA GLU A 41 37.21 -26.75 40.50
C GLU A 41 37.43 -27.82 39.40
N ALA A 42 37.99 -27.30 38.29
CA ALA A 42 38.80 -27.98 37.27
C ALA A 42 38.10 -28.80 36.16
N SER A 43 37.75 -28.11 35.07
CA SER A 43 38.26 -28.49 33.73
C SER A 43 38.28 -27.28 32.79
N GLU A 44 39.41 -26.56 32.81
CA GLU A 44 39.82 -25.65 31.75
C GLU A 44 40.15 -26.44 30.47
N SER A 45 39.43 -26.15 29.38
CA SER A 45 39.84 -26.30 27.97
C SER A 45 38.68 -25.75 27.11
N ASP A 46 38.76 -24.67 26.33
CA ASP A 46 39.86 -23.98 25.68
C ASP A 46 39.67 -22.45 25.77
N GLU A 47 40.57 -21.77 26.47
CA GLU A 47 40.79 -20.33 26.29
C GLU A 47 41.66 -20.14 25.04
N VAL A 48 41.07 -19.64 23.95
CA VAL A 48 41.84 -19.30 22.75
C VAL A 48 42.57 -17.99 23.01
N VAL A 49 43.75 -18.10 23.61
CA VAL A 49 44.74 -17.02 23.69
C VAL A 49 45.35 -16.84 22.29
N VAL A 50 44.85 -15.87 21.53
CA VAL A 50 45.59 -15.34 20.37
C VAL A 50 46.59 -14.30 20.88
N SER A 51 47.70 -14.79 21.42
CA SER A 51 48.93 -14.01 21.55
C SER A 51 49.55 -13.85 20.17
N ILE A 52 49.49 -12.63 19.62
CA ILE A 52 50.40 -12.19 18.56
C ILE A 52 51.47 -11.34 19.24
N GLY A 53 52.64 -11.93 19.42
CA GLY A 53 53.90 -11.20 19.62
C GLY A 53 54.19 -10.77 21.06
N ASP A 54 55.07 -11.55 21.66
CA ASP A 54 55.88 -11.33 22.85
C ASP A 54 56.52 -9.92 22.93
N GLU A 55 56.46 -9.34 24.13
CA GLU A 55 57.44 -8.48 24.79
C GLU A 55 58.18 -7.37 24.00
N SER A 56 58.11 -6.14 24.52
CA SER A 56 58.99 -5.03 24.10
C SER A 56 60.39 -5.21 24.69
N PRO A 57 61.45 -5.04 23.89
CA PRO A 57 62.61 -4.31 24.34
C PRO A 57 62.87 -3.10 23.46
N SER A 58 63.34 -2.04 24.13
CA SER A 58 64.07 -0.94 23.54
C SER A 58 65.12 -1.45 22.54
N SER A 59 65.00 -1.10 21.27
CA SER A 59 66.12 -0.99 20.34
C SER A 59 65.84 0.18 19.40
N GLU A 60 66.50 1.29 19.68
CA GLU A 60 66.93 2.22 18.64
C GLU A 60 67.62 1.39 17.53
N ASP A 61 67.39 1.76 16.27
CA ASP A 61 68.04 1.23 15.06
C ASP A 61 67.72 -0.21 14.62
N GLU A 62 66.55 -0.42 13.98
CA GLU A 62 66.45 -1.34 12.83
C GLU A 62 65.60 -0.72 11.71
N GLU A 63 66.23 -0.60 10.55
CA GLU A 63 65.73 -0.01 9.32
C GLU A 63 64.42 -0.68 8.87
N SER A 64 63.30 -0.01 9.12
CA SER A 64 61.99 -0.46 8.65
C SER A 64 61.93 -0.36 7.12
N ALA A 65 62.08 -1.49 6.44
CA ALA A 65 61.82 -1.58 5.01
C ALA A 65 60.44 -0.96 4.71
N PRO A 66 60.33 0.00 3.78
CA PRO A 66 59.10 0.74 3.57
C PRO A 66 57.96 -0.23 3.24
N ALA A 67 56.91 -0.22 4.06
CA ALA A 67 55.73 -1.06 3.83
C ALA A 67 55.27 -0.97 2.37
N PRO A 68 54.89 -2.12 1.75
CA PRO A 68 54.47 -2.17 0.35
C PRO A 68 53.41 -1.11 0.02
N GLU A 69 53.50 -0.50 -1.16
CA GLU A 69 52.67 0.67 -1.50
C GLU A 69 51.16 0.41 -1.40
N TRP A 70 50.71 -0.81 -1.72
CA TRP A 70 49.31 -1.20 -1.60
C TRP A 70 48.80 -1.17 -0.15
N VAL A 71 49.63 -1.53 0.83
CA VAL A 71 49.27 -1.47 2.27
C VAL A 71 49.17 -0.02 2.72
N LYS A 72 50.05 0.85 2.22
CA LYS A 72 50.00 2.30 2.52
C LYS A 72 48.73 2.94 1.94
N ASN A 73 48.35 2.56 0.72
CA ASN A 73 47.11 3.02 0.08
C ASN A 73 45.89 2.50 0.83
N LEU A 74 45.86 1.23 1.23
CA LEU A 74 44.79 0.66 2.05
C LEU A 74 44.64 1.38 3.40
N ARG A 75 45.76 1.74 4.06
CA ARG A 75 45.74 2.55 5.29
C ARG A 75 45.27 3.99 5.06
N LYS A 76 45.48 4.56 3.88
CA LYS A 76 44.94 5.88 3.51
C LYS A 76 43.43 5.77 3.27
N GLU A 77 42.99 4.82 2.46
CA GLU A 77 41.58 4.55 2.19
C GLU A 77 40.81 4.25 3.48
N ARG A 78 41.35 3.40 4.37
CA ARG A 78 40.73 3.13 5.67
C ARG A 78 40.59 4.40 6.52
N ARG A 79 41.61 5.26 6.55
CA ARG A 79 41.54 6.53 7.29
C ARG A 79 40.52 7.48 6.70
N GLU A 80 40.41 7.54 5.38
CA GLU A 80 39.39 8.35 4.71
C GLU A 80 37.98 7.80 4.91
N LEU A 81 37.79 6.49 4.84
CA LEU A 81 36.52 5.85 5.15
C LEU A 81 36.11 6.09 6.60
N LEU A 82 37.03 5.95 7.56
CA LEU A 82 36.75 6.25 8.97
C LEU A 82 36.42 7.73 9.20
N LYS A 83 37.07 8.66 8.49
CA LYS A 83 36.71 10.08 8.54
C LYS A 83 35.30 10.31 7.99
N ARG A 84 34.97 9.71 6.85
CA ARG A 84 33.63 9.80 6.26
C ARG A 84 32.57 9.22 7.19
N VAL A 85 32.80 8.04 7.77
CA VAL A 85 31.90 7.42 8.75
C VAL A 85 31.67 8.38 9.92
N ARG A 86 32.72 8.93 10.52
CA ARG A 86 32.60 9.92 11.60
C ARG A 86 31.84 11.18 11.18
N GLU A 87 32.04 11.67 9.95
CA GLU A 87 31.30 12.81 9.42
C GLU A 87 29.81 12.48 9.21
N TYR A 88 29.50 11.28 8.72
CA TYR A 88 28.12 10.83 8.56
C TYR A 88 27.43 10.63 9.91
N GLU A 89 28.09 9.96 10.86
CA GLU A 89 27.61 9.82 12.24
C GLU A 89 27.38 11.20 12.89
N ALA A 90 28.29 12.16 12.70
CA ALA A 90 28.12 13.51 13.22
C ALA A 90 26.93 14.24 12.56
N LYS A 91 26.73 14.07 11.25
CA LYS A 91 25.57 14.63 10.54
C LYS A 91 24.27 14.00 10.99
N GLU A 92 24.25 12.69 11.21
CA GLU A 92 23.08 11.94 11.67
C GLU A 92 22.74 12.32 13.13
N GLN A 93 23.74 12.49 13.99
CA GLN A 93 23.56 13.03 15.34
C GLN A 93 23.05 14.48 15.34
N GLN A 94 23.50 15.32 14.40
CA GLN A 94 22.98 16.68 14.24
C GLN A 94 21.53 16.68 13.73
N GLN A 95 21.19 15.80 12.78
CA GLN A 95 19.82 15.66 12.28
C GLN A 95 18.87 15.13 13.36
N THR A 96 19.25 14.09 14.09
CA THR A 96 18.44 13.55 15.21
C THR A 96 18.24 14.58 16.32
N LYS A 97 19.25 15.40 16.63
CA LYS A 97 19.12 16.51 17.59
C LYS A 97 18.21 17.64 17.09
N ALA A 98 18.12 17.86 15.78
CA ALA A 98 17.20 18.85 15.18
C ALA A 98 15.76 18.33 15.04
N VAL A 99 15.56 17.01 15.02
CA VAL A 99 14.24 16.35 14.93
C VAL A 99 13.61 16.11 16.31
N GLN A 100 14.35 16.29 17.41
CA GLN A 100 13.72 16.27 18.73
C GLN A 100 12.63 17.35 18.79
N ALA A 101 11.40 16.91 19.04
CA ALA A 101 10.23 17.76 19.05
C ALA A 101 10.52 18.99 19.91
N VAL A 102 10.34 20.18 19.34
CA VAL A 102 10.51 21.45 20.06
C VAL A 102 9.50 21.46 21.20
N GLN A 103 9.93 21.08 22.40
CA GLN A 103 9.07 21.14 23.58
C GLN A 103 8.81 22.61 23.89
N VAL A 104 7.59 23.04 23.59
CA VAL A 104 7.09 24.36 23.97
C VAL A 104 6.95 24.33 25.49
N GLY A 105 8.00 24.77 26.19
CA GLY A 105 7.98 24.89 27.65
C GLY A 105 6.88 25.83 28.15
N PRO A 106 6.65 25.90 29.48
CA PRO A 106 5.62 26.76 30.05
C PRO A 106 5.82 28.23 29.63
N LYS A 107 4.72 28.97 29.52
CA LYS A 107 4.76 30.40 29.19
C LYS A 107 5.62 31.13 30.24
N PRO A 108 6.58 31.98 29.82
CA PRO A 108 7.34 32.80 30.76
C PRO A 108 6.40 33.66 31.62
N THR A 109 6.68 33.77 32.91
CA THR A 109 5.98 34.63 33.87
C THR A 109 6.93 35.73 34.36
N LEU A 110 6.37 36.87 34.80
CA LEU A 110 7.15 38.00 35.32
C LEU A 110 8.01 37.62 36.53
N GLU A 111 7.51 36.71 37.38
CA GLU A 111 8.23 36.21 38.56
C GLU A 111 9.47 35.38 38.17
N GLY A 112 9.42 34.66 37.04
CA GLY A 112 10.55 33.89 36.51
C GLY A 112 11.62 34.73 35.81
N ALA A 113 11.36 36.03 35.61
CA ALA A 113 12.28 36.99 35.01
C ALA A 113 12.80 38.02 36.03
N ASP A 114 12.73 37.71 37.34
CA ASP A 114 13.11 38.59 38.44
C ASP A 114 12.38 39.96 38.43
N TYR A 115 11.15 40.00 37.90
CA TYR A 115 10.37 41.23 37.67
C TYR A 115 11.04 42.26 36.74
N ASP A 116 12.00 41.82 35.91
CA ASP A 116 12.64 42.63 34.88
C ASP A 116 11.81 42.61 33.58
N ALA A 117 11.26 43.77 33.20
CA ALA A 117 10.38 43.90 32.04
C ALA A 117 11.07 43.57 30.72
N GLU A 118 12.33 43.98 30.53
CA GLU A 118 13.07 43.76 29.28
C GLU A 118 13.38 42.28 29.09
N LYS A 119 13.77 41.58 30.17
CA LYS A 119 14.00 40.14 30.14
C LYS A 119 12.73 39.36 29.89
N PHE A 120 11.61 39.78 30.49
CA PHE A 120 10.32 39.14 30.27
C PHE A 120 9.86 39.23 28.81
N GLU A 121 9.98 40.40 28.18
CA GLU A 121 9.63 40.58 26.75
C GLU A 121 10.52 39.73 25.83
N ALA A 122 11.82 39.67 26.10
CA ALA A 122 12.76 38.83 25.37
C ALA A 122 12.43 37.33 25.53
N GLN A 123 12.08 36.88 26.74
CA GLN A 123 11.67 35.50 26.99
C GLN A 123 10.33 35.18 26.32
N LEU A 124 9.38 36.11 26.30
CA LEU A 124 8.06 35.93 25.72
C LEU A 124 8.13 35.86 24.19
N THR A 125 8.91 36.72 23.54
CA THR A 125 9.18 36.65 22.09
C THR A 125 9.86 35.33 21.73
N ALA A 126 10.91 34.93 22.48
CA ALA A 126 11.57 33.64 22.29
C ALA A 126 10.62 32.44 22.54
N TRP A 127 9.62 32.56 23.42
CA TRP A 127 8.60 31.53 23.62
C TRP A 127 7.62 31.46 22.45
N HIS A 128 7.15 32.60 21.94
CA HIS A 128 6.29 32.65 20.75
C HIS A 128 7.01 32.10 19.50
N ASP A 129 8.31 32.36 19.36
CA ASP A 129 9.12 31.82 18.27
C ASP A 129 9.26 30.30 18.38
N ARG A 130 9.53 29.78 19.59
CA ARG A 130 9.56 28.34 19.87
C ARG A 130 8.22 27.68 19.60
N LYS A 131 7.10 28.31 20.00
CA LYS A 131 5.75 27.82 19.72
C LYS A 131 5.47 27.77 18.22
N ARG A 132 5.77 28.84 17.47
CA ARG A 132 5.60 28.86 16.01
C ARG A 132 6.42 27.78 15.32
N ALA A 133 7.66 27.55 15.77
CA ALA A 133 8.51 26.49 15.22
C ALA A 133 7.94 25.10 15.51
N ALA A 134 7.43 24.86 16.73
CA ALA A 134 6.78 23.60 17.09
C ALA A 134 5.48 23.37 16.29
N ASP A 135 4.61 24.39 16.21
CA ASP A 135 3.36 24.34 15.44
C ASP A 135 3.63 24.10 13.94
N GLU A 136 4.70 24.69 13.37
CA GLU A 136 5.11 24.44 11.99
C GLU A 136 5.65 23.02 11.79
N GLN A 137 6.41 22.48 12.75
CA GLN A 137 6.88 21.10 12.71
C GLN A 137 5.71 20.12 12.80
N GLU A 138 4.77 20.34 13.73
CA GLU A 138 3.56 19.52 13.86
C GLU A 138 2.72 19.58 12.58
N ARG A 139 2.50 20.78 12.02
CA ARG A 139 1.79 20.94 10.75
C ARG A 139 2.49 20.16 9.62
N LYS A 140 3.81 20.27 9.49
CA LYS A 140 4.57 19.51 8.48
C LYS A 140 4.46 18.00 8.68
N GLN A 141 4.52 17.52 9.91
CA GLN A 141 4.35 16.09 10.21
C GLN A 141 2.93 15.62 9.88
N ARG A 142 1.92 16.43 10.20
CA ARG A 142 0.51 16.15 9.91
C ARG A 142 0.23 16.15 8.40
N ASP A 143 0.74 17.15 7.68
CA ASP A 143 0.64 17.25 6.22
C ASP A 143 1.34 16.07 5.53
N ALA A 144 2.51 15.65 6.02
CA ALA A 144 3.22 14.47 5.51
C ALA A 144 2.42 13.18 5.77
N ALA A 145 1.90 12.98 6.98
CA ALA A 145 1.07 11.83 7.31
C ALA A 145 -0.23 11.79 6.47
N GLU A 146 -0.87 12.93 6.26
CA GLU A 146 -2.07 13.03 5.40
C GLU A 146 -1.72 12.75 3.94
N ALA A 147 -0.57 13.23 3.45
CA ALA A 147 -0.09 12.93 2.11
C ALA A 147 0.18 11.42 1.93
N ASP A 148 0.80 10.77 2.90
CA ASP A 148 1.05 9.33 2.89
C ASP A 148 -0.25 8.52 2.93
N GLN A 149 -1.23 8.93 3.75
CA GLN A 149 -2.56 8.32 3.78
C GLN A 149 -3.30 8.49 2.45
N LYS A 150 -3.28 9.69 1.86
CA LYS A 150 -3.88 9.95 0.54
C LYS A 150 -3.21 9.11 -0.56
N ALA A 151 -1.88 9.02 -0.55
CA ALA A 151 -1.13 8.20 -1.48
C ALA A 151 -1.49 6.71 -1.32
N TRP A 152 -1.62 6.22 -0.08
CA TRP A 152 -2.05 4.85 0.19
C TRP A 152 -3.48 4.58 -0.28
N ASN A 153 -4.42 5.48 0.02
CA ASN A 153 -5.81 5.37 -0.44
C ASN A 153 -5.90 5.35 -1.97
N ALA A 154 -5.11 6.18 -2.66
CA ALA A 154 -5.04 6.17 -4.11
C ALA A 154 -4.54 4.82 -4.66
N LYS A 155 -3.62 4.14 -3.97
CA LYS A 155 -3.18 2.77 -4.35
C LYS A 155 -4.29 1.75 -4.15
N LEU A 156 -5.04 1.82 -3.05
CA LEU A 156 -6.20 0.94 -2.81
C LEU A 156 -7.30 1.17 -3.85
N GLU A 157 -7.56 2.42 -4.24
CA GLU A 157 -8.48 2.74 -5.34
C GLU A 157 -7.98 2.21 -6.69
N ASN A 158 -6.69 2.31 -6.98
CA ASN A 158 -6.12 1.74 -8.19
C ASN A 158 -6.32 0.21 -8.20
N TYR A 159 -6.02 -0.45 -7.08
CA TYR A 159 -6.26 -1.88 -6.91
C TYR A 159 -7.73 -2.27 -7.14
N SER A 160 -8.67 -1.54 -6.55
CA SER A 160 -10.11 -1.82 -6.74
C SER A 160 -10.56 -1.60 -8.19
N ARG A 161 -10.01 -0.58 -8.87
CA ARG A 161 -10.23 -0.35 -10.31
C ARG A 161 -9.67 -1.50 -11.16
N GLN A 162 -8.48 -2.01 -10.84
CA GLN A 162 -7.90 -3.16 -11.54
C GLN A 162 -8.71 -4.44 -11.33
N LYS A 163 -9.16 -4.70 -10.09
CA LYS A 163 -10.08 -5.81 -9.76
C LYS A 163 -11.36 -5.71 -10.60
N ALA A 164 -11.97 -4.53 -10.68
CA ALA A 164 -13.16 -4.28 -11.49
C ALA A 164 -12.89 -4.42 -13.02
N ALA A 165 -11.69 -4.09 -13.49
CA ALA A 165 -11.31 -4.22 -14.89
C ALA A 165 -11.11 -5.69 -15.32
N LEU A 166 -10.62 -6.55 -14.43
CA LEU A 166 -10.32 -7.96 -14.73
C LEU A 166 -11.60 -8.80 -14.93
N LYS A 167 -12.70 -8.46 -14.26
CA LYS A 167 -14.04 -9.09 -14.39
C LYS A 167 -14.03 -10.63 -14.37
N VAL A 168 -13.15 -11.21 -13.57
CA VAL A 168 -13.08 -12.67 -13.37
C VAL A 168 -14.00 -13.06 -12.22
N SER A 169 -14.87 -14.05 -12.43
CA SER A 169 -15.87 -14.48 -11.44
C SER A 169 -15.25 -15.00 -10.16
N ASP A 170 -14.12 -15.71 -10.28
CA ASP A 170 -13.51 -16.42 -9.16
C ASP A 170 -12.43 -15.58 -8.47
N TYR A 171 -12.45 -14.25 -8.67
CA TYR A 171 -11.38 -13.38 -8.19
C TYR A 171 -11.26 -13.44 -6.66
N GLU A 172 -12.38 -13.29 -5.96
CA GLU A 172 -12.42 -13.24 -4.49
C GLU A 172 -11.90 -14.54 -3.87
N ASP A 173 -12.28 -15.69 -4.44
CA ASP A 173 -11.80 -16.99 -3.98
C ASP A 173 -10.28 -17.16 -4.21
N THR A 174 -9.77 -16.69 -5.35
CA THR A 174 -8.32 -16.74 -5.63
C THR A 174 -7.52 -15.74 -4.81
N GLU A 175 -8.11 -14.58 -4.50
CA GLU A 175 -7.52 -13.57 -3.62
C GLU A 175 -7.39 -14.14 -2.20
N ALA A 176 -8.44 -14.79 -1.68
CA ALA A 176 -8.40 -15.46 -0.37
C ALA A 176 -7.29 -16.52 -0.30
N GLN A 177 -7.15 -17.35 -1.35
CA GLN A 177 -6.07 -18.34 -1.42
C GLN A 177 -4.68 -17.68 -1.47
N ALA A 178 -4.51 -16.60 -2.22
CA ALA A 178 -3.24 -15.87 -2.27
C ALA A 178 -2.90 -15.25 -0.91
N LEU A 179 -3.89 -14.69 -0.21
CA LEU A 179 -3.71 -14.12 1.14
C LEU A 179 -3.39 -15.19 2.20
N GLU A 180 -3.88 -16.42 2.03
CA GLU A 180 -3.53 -17.54 2.93
C GLU A 180 -2.04 -17.92 2.80
N PHE A 181 -1.47 -17.82 1.59
CA PHE A 181 -0.06 -18.12 1.38
C PHE A 181 0.88 -16.97 1.76
N LEU A 182 0.44 -15.73 1.60
CA LEU A 182 1.22 -14.53 1.92
C LEU A 182 1.14 -14.24 3.42
N THR A 183 2.28 -13.83 4.01
CA THR A 183 2.39 -13.63 5.46
C THR A 183 2.70 -12.17 5.80
N GLY A 184 2.21 -11.70 6.95
CA GLY A 184 2.48 -10.36 7.48
C GLY A 184 2.10 -9.23 6.52
N ASN A 185 3.08 -8.39 6.18
CA ASN A 185 2.88 -7.20 5.33
C ASN A 185 3.07 -7.48 3.84
N GLN A 186 3.29 -8.73 3.42
CA GLN A 186 3.53 -9.09 2.03
C GLN A 186 2.36 -8.70 1.09
N PRO A 187 1.07 -8.92 1.43
CA PRO A 187 -0.05 -8.46 0.60
C PRO A 187 -0.03 -6.94 0.38
N GLN A 188 0.29 -6.17 1.42
CA GLN A 188 0.36 -4.71 1.39
C GLN A 188 1.51 -4.25 0.51
N ILE A 189 2.66 -4.93 0.55
CA ILE A 189 3.81 -4.63 -0.32
C ILE A 189 3.45 -4.88 -1.80
N LEU A 190 2.68 -5.94 -2.11
CA LEU A 190 2.20 -6.19 -3.47
C LEU A 190 1.31 -5.05 -3.97
N VAL A 191 0.33 -4.63 -3.16
CA VAL A 191 -0.56 -3.50 -3.50
C VAL A 191 0.23 -2.19 -3.56
N ALA A 192 1.28 -2.04 -2.74
CA ALA A 192 2.09 -0.82 -2.70
C ALA A 192 3.01 -0.65 -3.91
N GLY A 193 3.55 -1.76 -4.44
CA GLY A 193 4.68 -1.76 -5.36
C GLY A 193 4.42 -2.36 -6.74
N ALA A 194 3.36 -3.15 -6.93
CA ALA A 194 3.04 -3.72 -8.25
C ALA A 194 2.20 -2.75 -9.09
N ASP A 195 2.51 -2.65 -10.39
CA ASP A 195 1.74 -1.81 -11.32
C ASP A 195 0.37 -2.45 -11.60
N ASN A 196 0.31 -3.79 -11.66
CA ASN A 196 -0.89 -4.61 -11.88
C ASN A 196 -1.13 -5.59 -10.71
N ALA A 197 -1.26 -5.05 -9.49
CA ALA A 197 -1.47 -5.84 -8.27
C ALA A 197 -2.62 -6.87 -8.38
N ALA A 198 -3.76 -6.50 -8.99
CA ALA A 198 -4.90 -7.43 -9.10
C ALA A 198 -4.61 -8.64 -9.99
N SER A 199 -3.88 -8.42 -11.09
CA SER A 199 -3.50 -9.49 -12.00
C SER A 199 -2.46 -10.42 -11.36
N LEU A 200 -1.50 -9.84 -10.64
CA LEU A 200 -0.47 -10.59 -9.92
C LEU A 200 -1.07 -11.46 -8.81
N ILE A 201 -1.94 -10.89 -7.96
CA ILE A 201 -2.62 -11.63 -6.88
C ILE A 201 -3.47 -12.77 -7.45
N TYR A 202 -4.20 -12.52 -8.54
CA TYR A 202 -4.95 -13.57 -9.23
C TYR A 202 -4.05 -14.70 -9.74
N ALA A 203 -2.91 -14.36 -10.34
CA ALA A 203 -1.95 -15.34 -10.83
C ALA A 203 -1.27 -16.14 -9.71
N LEU A 204 -1.04 -15.52 -8.55
CA LEU A 204 -0.53 -16.19 -7.35
C LEU A 204 -1.57 -17.16 -6.76
N GLY A 205 -2.83 -16.75 -6.68
CA GLY A 205 -3.92 -17.62 -6.23
C GLY A 205 -4.11 -18.86 -7.12
N LYS A 206 -3.95 -18.72 -8.45
CA LYS A 206 -3.99 -19.86 -9.38
C LYS A 206 -2.72 -20.73 -9.33
N ASN A 207 -1.60 -20.21 -8.83
CA ASN A 207 -0.31 -20.91 -8.78
C ASN A 207 0.25 -20.96 -7.36
N PRO A 208 -0.25 -21.88 -6.51
CA PRO A 208 0.17 -21.96 -5.10
C PRO A 208 1.66 -22.27 -4.91
N ALA A 209 2.31 -22.92 -5.89
CA ALA A 209 3.76 -23.18 -5.84
C ALA A 209 4.59 -21.89 -5.87
N ILE A 210 4.19 -20.91 -6.70
CA ILE A 210 4.87 -19.62 -6.81
C ILE A 210 4.56 -18.76 -5.58
N ALA A 211 3.32 -18.80 -5.09
CA ALA A 211 2.93 -18.11 -3.86
C ALA A 211 3.77 -18.57 -2.65
N LYS A 212 4.02 -19.88 -2.51
CA LYS A 212 4.89 -20.45 -1.46
C LYS A 212 6.35 -20.05 -1.60
N GLN A 213 6.85 -19.94 -2.83
CA GLN A 213 8.21 -19.46 -3.08
C GLN A 213 8.37 -18.00 -2.66
N LEU A 214 7.40 -17.15 -3.02
CA LEU A 214 7.38 -15.76 -2.60
C LEU A 214 7.21 -15.60 -1.09
N SER A 215 6.33 -16.38 -0.46
CA SER A 215 6.10 -16.26 0.97
C SER A 215 7.29 -16.71 1.82
N SER A 216 8.14 -17.60 1.29
CA SER A 216 9.40 -17.99 1.93
C SER A 216 10.41 -16.84 2.03
N ILE A 217 10.20 -15.75 1.30
CA ILE A 217 11.05 -14.56 1.34
C ILE A 217 10.56 -13.65 2.45
N THR A 218 11.29 -13.67 3.57
CA THR A 218 10.99 -12.85 4.75
C THR A 218 11.40 -11.39 4.59
N ASP A 219 12.39 -11.12 3.74
CA ASP A 219 12.90 -9.77 3.49
C ASP A 219 11.95 -8.99 2.56
N PRO A 220 11.31 -7.90 3.05
CA PRO A 220 10.28 -7.17 2.30
C PRO A 220 10.80 -6.54 1.01
N VAL A 221 12.08 -6.14 0.98
CA VAL A 221 12.68 -5.52 -0.20
C VAL A 221 12.94 -6.57 -1.28
N LYS A 222 13.54 -7.71 -0.90
CA LYS A 222 13.76 -8.82 -1.84
C LYS A 222 12.44 -9.38 -2.37
N PHE A 223 11.45 -9.51 -1.50
CA PHE A 223 10.09 -9.90 -1.87
C PHE A 223 9.52 -8.97 -2.95
N ALA A 224 9.59 -7.65 -2.76
CA ALA A 224 9.11 -6.69 -3.75
C ALA A 224 9.82 -6.84 -5.11
N PHE A 225 11.14 -7.04 -5.12
CA PHE A 225 11.90 -7.27 -6.35
C PHE A 225 11.50 -8.57 -7.07
N GLU A 226 11.29 -9.66 -6.33
CA GLU A 226 10.84 -10.92 -6.92
C GLU A 226 9.40 -10.85 -7.42
N ALA A 227 8.52 -10.19 -6.68
CA ALA A 227 7.15 -9.91 -7.10
C ALA A 227 7.11 -9.10 -8.41
N GLY A 228 7.93 -8.05 -8.54
CA GLY A 228 8.03 -7.28 -9.80
C GLY A 228 8.58 -8.10 -10.97
N LYS A 229 9.55 -9.00 -10.72
CA LYS A 229 10.03 -9.94 -11.76
C LYS A 229 8.92 -10.89 -12.20
N LEU A 230 8.08 -11.36 -11.28
CA LEU A 230 6.94 -12.22 -11.61
C LEU A 230 5.87 -11.43 -12.37
N GLU A 231 5.58 -10.19 -11.97
CA GLU A 231 4.64 -9.32 -12.69
C GLU A 231 5.03 -9.20 -14.17
N SER A 232 6.30 -8.93 -14.48
CA SER A 232 6.78 -8.84 -15.87
C SER A 232 6.58 -10.11 -16.70
N LYS A 233 6.46 -11.27 -16.04
CA LYS A 233 6.28 -12.59 -16.68
C LYS A 233 4.82 -13.02 -16.72
N VAL A 234 3.96 -12.44 -15.88
CA VAL A 234 2.53 -12.78 -15.80
C VAL A 234 1.79 -11.99 -16.86
N SER A 235 1.31 -12.67 -17.89
CA SER A 235 0.36 -12.13 -18.86
C SER A 235 -0.97 -12.87 -18.71
N ILE A 236 -2.01 -12.17 -18.26
CA ILE A 236 -3.35 -12.73 -18.21
C ILE A 236 -3.99 -12.58 -19.59
N THR A 237 -3.91 -13.65 -20.39
CA THR A 237 -4.76 -13.78 -21.57
C THR A 237 -6.10 -14.33 -21.13
N THR A 238 -7.11 -13.46 -20.98
CA THR A 238 -8.50 -13.92 -20.80
C THR A 238 -8.93 -14.59 -22.10
N LYS A 239 -8.83 -15.92 -22.15
CA LYS A 239 -9.36 -16.67 -23.28
C LYS A 239 -10.86 -16.39 -23.34
N PRO A 240 -11.38 -15.77 -24.42
CA PRO A 240 -12.81 -15.48 -24.49
C PRO A 240 -13.56 -16.78 -24.26
N ARG A 241 -14.56 -16.76 -23.38
CA ARG A 241 -15.50 -17.88 -23.23
C ARG A 241 -15.90 -18.27 -24.64
N LYS A 242 -15.64 -19.53 -25.02
CA LYS A 242 -15.98 -20.05 -26.36
C LYS A 242 -17.41 -19.59 -26.63
N ALA A 243 -17.59 -18.75 -27.65
CA ALA A 243 -18.92 -18.27 -28.02
C ALA A 243 -19.80 -19.52 -28.14
N ALA A 244 -20.96 -19.50 -27.47
CA ALA A 244 -21.92 -20.58 -27.63
C ALA A 244 -22.08 -20.84 -29.14
N PRO A 245 -22.07 -22.11 -29.59
CA PRO A 245 -22.21 -22.40 -31.01
C PRO A 245 -23.42 -21.63 -31.54
N MET A 246 -23.23 -20.92 -32.66
CA MET A 246 -24.30 -20.11 -33.25
C MET A 246 -25.56 -20.98 -33.33
N PRO A 247 -26.73 -20.50 -32.88
CA PRO A 247 -27.96 -21.29 -32.96
C PRO A 247 -28.14 -21.71 -34.41
N GLU A 248 -28.44 -23.00 -34.63
CA GLU A 248 -28.64 -23.53 -35.97
C GLU A 248 -29.61 -22.63 -36.73
N SER A 249 -29.18 -22.13 -37.89
CA SER A 249 -30.04 -21.26 -38.69
C SER A 249 -31.29 -22.06 -39.06
N LYS A 250 -32.45 -21.64 -38.56
CA LYS A 250 -33.73 -22.25 -38.89
C LYS A 250 -33.85 -22.28 -40.41
N VAL A 251 -34.00 -23.47 -40.99
CA VAL A 251 -34.15 -23.65 -42.44
C VAL A 251 -35.30 -22.76 -42.92
N SER A 252 -34.95 -21.67 -43.59
CA SER A 252 -35.93 -20.76 -44.18
C SER A 252 -36.46 -21.44 -45.44
N GLY A 253 -37.68 -21.99 -45.34
CA GLY A 253 -38.35 -22.54 -46.50
C GLY A 253 -38.52 -21.46 -47.56
N SER A 254 -38.00 -21.71 -48.77
CA SER A 254 -38.20 -20.88 -49.96
C SER A 254 -39.65 -21.00 -50.47
N GLY A 255 -40.62 -20.72 -49.60
CA GLY A 255 -42.01 -20.51 -49.96
C GLY A 255 -42.15 -19.05 -50.36
N ARG A 256 -42.39 -18.79 -51.65
CA ARG A 256 -42.74 -17.46 -52.16
C ARG A 256 -44.03 -16.99 -51.49
N LEU A 257 -43.93 -16.30 -50.36
CA LEU A 257 -45.01 -15.47 -49.85
C LEU A 257 -45.22 -14.35 -50.87
N PRO A 258 -46.46 -14.11 -51.37
CA PRO A 258 -46.70 -12.96 -52.23
C PRO A 258 -46.42 -11.72 -51.39
N LEU A 259 -45.30 -11.07 -51.67
CA LEU A 259 -44.95 -9.74 -51.17
C LEU A 259 -45.95 -8.76 -51.81
N SER A 260 -47.19 -8.77 -51.32
CA SER A 260 -48.31 -7.96 -51.78
C SER A 260 -48.17 -6.54 -51.25
N GLY A 261 -47.07 -5.90 -51.61
CA GLY A 261 -46.92 -4.45 -51.61
C GLY A 261 -46.47 -4.09 -53.01
N ASP A 262 -47.39 -3.57 -53.83
CA ASP A 262 -47.09 -3.12 -55.20
C ASP A 262 -45.96 -2.08 -55.13
N LYS A 263 -44.71 -2.51 -55.38
CA LYS A 263 -43.53 -1.61 -55.37
C LYS A 263 -43.73 -0.39 -56.27
N LYS A 264 -44.46 -0.59 -57.37
CA LYS A 264 -44.88 0.45 -58.31
C LYS A 264 -45.81 1.50 -57.70
N LEU A 265 -46.66 1.12 -56.74
CA LEU A 265 -47.52 2.06 -56.02
C LEU A 265 -46.68 2.95 -55.09
N ALA A 266 -45.72 2.37 -54.36
CA ALA A 266 -44.81 3.11 -53.49
C ALA A 266 -43.92 4.08 -54.28
N GLU A 267 -43.43 3.68 -55.46
CA GLU A 267 -42.64 4.56 -56.34
C GLU A 267 -43.45 5.75 -56.87
N LEU A 268 -44.72 5.51 -57.26
CA LEU A 268 -45.61 6.58 -57.73
C LEU A 268 -46.02 7.54 -56.61
N GLU A 269 -46.16 7.05 -55.38
CA GLU A 269 -46.39 7.87 -54.19
C GLU A 269 -45.18 8.76 -53.89
N ALA A 270 -43.98 8.18 -53.86
CA ALA A 270 -42.74 8.94 -53.63
C ALA A 270 -42.50 10.00 -54.72
N ARG A 271 -42.83 9.70 -55.99
CA ARG A 271 -42.71 10.67 -57.08
C ARG A 271 -43.73 11.80 -56.93
N ALA A 272 -44.98 11.47 -56.64
CA ALA A 272 -46.04 12.45 -56.43
C ALA A 272 -45.77 13.38 -55.24
N ASP A 273 -45.15 12.87 -54.17
CA ASP A 273 -44.77 13.70 -53.02
C ASP A 273 -43.54 14.57 -53.32
N LYS A 274 -42.67 14.15 -54.25
CA LYS A 274 -41.49 14.91 -54.68
C LYS A 274 -41.81 16.00 -55.71
N THR A 275 -42.77 15.77 -56.61
CA THR A 275 -43.12 16.71 -57.70
C THR A 275 -44.44 17.43 -57.48
N GLY A 276 -45.29 17.01 -56.53
CA GLY A 276 -46.61 17.58 -56.27
C GLY A 276 -47.70 17.11 -57.24
N ASP A 277 -47.34 16.68 -58.45
CA ASP A 277 -48.26 16.16 -59.46
C ASP A 277 -48.69 14.70 -59.18
N ARG A 278 -49.98 14.49 -58.86
CA ARG A 278 -50.53 13.17 -58.48
C ARG A 278 -51.25 12.43 -59.60
N THR A 279 -51.20 12.93 -60.84
CA THR A 279 -51.99 12.43 -61.99
C THR A 279 -51.69 10.95 -62.31
N GLU A 280 -50.41 10.56 -62.32
CA GLU A 280 -49.98 9.19 -62.60
C GLU A 280 -50.44 8.18 -61.54
N LEU A 281 -50.37 8.57 -60.27
CA LEU A 281 -50.83 7.76 -59.14
C LEU A 281 -52.34 7.52 -59.19
N VAL A 282 -53.13 8.54 -59.55
CA VAL A 282 -54.59 8.43 -59.66
C VAL A 282 -54.96 7.49 -60.81
N ASN A 283 -54.30 7.62 -61.97
CA ASN A 283 -54.53 6.75 -63.12
C ASN A 283 -54.17 5.29 -62.80
N TYR A 284 -53.05 5.06 -62.12
CA TYR A 284 -52.64 3.72 -61.70
C TYR A 284 -53.65 3.09 -60.72
N ARG A 285 -54.11 3.83 -59.70
CA ARG A 285 -55.15 3.34 -58.77
C ARG A 285 -56.49 3.08 -59.47
N ARG A 286 -56.88 3.90 -60.45
CA ARG A 286 -58.09 3.66 -61.27
C ARG A 286 -57.95 2.38 -62.11
N ALA A 287 -56.80 2.16 -62.75
CA ALA A 287 -56.54 0.95 -63.52
C ALA A 287 -56.56 -0.31 -62.64
N GLN A 288 -55.96 -0.24 -61.45
CA GLN A 288 -56.01 -1.36 -60.48
C GLN A 288 -57.44 -1.62 -59.99
N LYS A 289 -58.27 -0.60 -59.79
CA LYS A 289 -59.69 -0.78 -59.46
C LYS A 289 -60.47 -1.45 -60.59
N LEU A 290 -60.28 -1.01 -61.84
CA LEU A 290 -60.94 -1.64 -63.00
C LEU A 290 -60.54 -3.11 -63.16
N LYS A 291 -59.24 -3.42 -63.00
CA LYS A 291 -58.72 -4.80 -63.06
C LYS A 291 -59.20 -5.68 -61.91
N ARG A 292 -59.64 -5.11 -60.79
CA ARG A 292 -60.22 -5.85 -59.66
C ARG A 292 -61.73 -6.06 -59.78
N VAL A 293 -62.39 -5.30 -60.65
CA VAL A 293 -63.85 -5.35 -60.86
C VAL A 293 -64.24 -6.16 -62.10
N ALA A 294 -63.32 -6.31 -63.07
CA ALA A 294 -63.40 -7.29 -64.15
C ALA A 294 -62.94 -8.67 -63.68
#